data_AF-A0A3A5JSZ2-F1
#
_entry.id   AF-A0A3A5JSZ2-F1
#
_cell.length_a   1.000
_cell.length_b   1.000
_cell.length_c   1.000
_cell.angle_alpha   90.00
_cell.angle_beta   90.00
_cell.angle_gamma   90.00
#
_symmetry.space_group_name_H-M   'P 1'
#
loop_
_entity.id
_entity.type
_entity.pdbx_description
1 polymer ?
#
loop_
_entity_poly.entity_id
_entity_poly.type
_entity_poly.pdbx_seq_one_letter_code
_entity_poly.pdbx_strand_id
1 'polypeptide(L)'
;MANPTIPQPLPAAPATVGGHLTIGRGGFTLHYRAGAKLSGYGREDIKAQCIAAGLPVIDSRQVDFDAVLKLTLRGPMVAVRREPEPASCHGLSYAPLHAVATAWAAAGAEVWNIAGFDTVPVDEGRGRT
;
A
#
# COMPACT_ATOMS: atom_id res chain seq x y z
N MET A 1 1.62 -14.54 29.89
CA MET A 1 1.76 -15.25 28.61
C MET A 1 2.40 -14.29 27.63
N ALA A 2 3.58 -14.62 27.11
CA ALA A 2 4.29 -13.79 26.15
C ALA A 2 3.48 -13.70 24.85
N ASN A 3 3.20 -12.46 24.41
CA ASN A 3 2.67 -12.19 23.08
C ASN A 3 3.66 -12.77 22.06
N PRO A 4 3.29 -13.69 21.16
CA PRO A 4 4.23 -14.22 20.18
C PRO A 4 4.71 -13.06 19.33
N THR A 5 5.96 -12.67 19.55
CA THR A 5 6.67 -11.68 18.76
C THR A 5 6.56 -12.09 17.30
N ILE A 6 5.76 -11.34 16.54
CA ILE A 6 5.65 -11.50 15.09
C ILE A 6 7.09 -11.43 14.55
N PRO A 7 7.56 -12.45 13.81
CA PRO A 7 8.94 -12.51 13.36
C PRO A 7 9.22 -11.31 12.46
N GLN A 8 10.16 -10.46 12.87
CA GLN A 8 10.58 -9.22 12.21
C GLN A 8 10.98 -9.45 10.74
N PRO A 9 10.26 -8.93 9.74
CA PRO A 9 10.73 -8.88 8.37
C PRO A 9 10.67 -7.43 7.83
N LEU A 10 10.92 -6.43 8.68
CA LEU A 10 10.91 -5.01 8.28
C LEU A 10 12.23 -4.46 7.68
N PRO A 11 13.45 -4.98 7.94
CA PRO A 11 14.67 -4.24 7.58
C PRO A 11 15.02 -4.22 6.08
N ALA A 12 14.37 -5.02 5.21
CA ALA A 12 14.68 -5.06 3.78
C ALA A 12 13.62 -4.41 2.87
N ALA A 13 12.44 -4.10 3.41
CA ALA A 13 11.31 -3.65 2.61
C ALA A 13 11.43 -2.16 2.19
N PRO A 14 11.89 -1.21 3.03
CA PRO A 14 12.03 0.20 2.63
C PRO A 14 13.06 0.40 1.50
N ALA A 15 14.08 -0.46 1.44
CA ALA A 15 15.12 -0.39 0.41
C ALA A 15 14.71 -1.02 -0.93
N THR A 16 13.51 -1.59 -1.02
CA THR A 16 13.04 -2.31 -2.20
C THR A 16 12.21 -1.41 -3.08
N VAL A 17 12.72 -1.10 -4.28
CA VAL A 17 11.96 -0.35 -5.31
C VAL A 17 10.64 -1.07 -5.57
N GLY A 18 9.54 -0.35 -5.39
CA GLY A 18 8.17 -0.88 -5.49
C GLY A 18 7.73 -1.76 -4.31
N GLY A 19 8.56 -1.95 -3.28
CA GLY A 19 8.18 -2.61 -2.04
C GLY A 19 7.12 -1.81 -1.31
N HIS A 20 6.05 -2.47 -0.88
CA HIS A 20 4.89 -1.82 -0.27
C HIS A 20 4.02 -2.83 0.48
N LEU A 21 3.19 -2.31 1.37
CA LEU A 21 2.10 -3.03 2.01
C LEU A 21 0.78 -2.70 1.29
N THR A 22 0.01 -3.73 0.95
CA THR A 22 -1.41 -3.58 0.59
C THR A 22 -2.28 -4.17 1.68
N ILE A 23 -3.38 -3.49 2.02
CA ILE A 23 -4.38 -3.97 2.96
C ILE A 23 -5.75 -3.88 2.30
N GLY A 24 -6.49 -4.98 2.34
CA GLY A 24 -7.86 -5.05 1.84
C GLY A 24 -8.78 -5.77 2.81
N ARG A 25 -10.02 -5.98 2.38
CA ARG A 25 -11.04 -6.69 3.16
C ARG A 25 -10.62 -8.12 3.55
N GLY A 26 -9.87 -8.79 2.67
CA GLY A 26 -9.41 -10.17 2.84
C GLY A 26 -8.09 -10.35 3.60
N GLY A 27 -7.43 -9.29 4.07
CA GLY A 27 -6.14 -9.38 4.75
C GLY A 27 -5.13 -8.35 4.24
N PHE A 28 -3.85 -8.64 4.42
CA PHE A 28 -2.75 -7.83 3.90
C PHE A 28 -1.80 -8.64 3.04
N THR A 29 -1.03 -7.94 2.20
CA THR A 29 0.14 -8.50 1.51
C THR A 29 1.27 -7.47 1.53
N LEU A 30 2.40 -7.85 2.12
CA LEU A 30 3.65 -7.10 2.13
C LEU A 30 4.58 -7.61 1.03
N HIS A 31 4.97 -6.73 0.12
CA HIS A 31 5.97 -6.97 -0.91
C HIS A 31 7.32 -6.43 -0.45
N TYR A 32 8.30 -7.30 -0.18
CA TYR A 32 9.56 -6.88 0.46
C TYR A 32 10.85 -7.24 -0.31
N ARG A 33 10.79 -8.12 -1.32
CA ARG A 33 11.88 -8.41 -2.28
C ARG A 33 11.29 -8.86 -3.64
N ALA A 34 12.13 -9.07 -4.64
CA ALA A 34 11.71 -9.63 -5.94
C ALA A 34 11.01 -10.98 -5.75
N GLY A 35 9.73 -11.07 -6.12
CA GLY A 35 8.91 -12.29 -5.97
C GLY A 35 8.54 -12.67 -4.53
N ALA A 36 9.09 -12.00 -3.51
CA ALA A 36 8.87 -12.37 -2.11
C ALA A 36 7.72 -11.55 -1.50
N LYS A 37 6.72 -12.27 -0.98
CA LYS A 37 5.54 -11.69 -0.34
C LYS A 37 5.27 -12.34 1.02
N LEU A 38 4.74 -11.56 1.95
CA LEU A 38 4.18 -12.04 3.22
C LEU A 38 2.71 -11.62 3.27
N SER A 39 1.80 -12.56 3.46
CA SER A 39 0.37 -12.30 3.54
C SER A 39 -0.21 -12.82 4.85
N GLY A 40 -1.25 -12.16 5.35
CA GLY A 40 -1.89 -12.54 6.61
C GLY A 40 -3.10 -11.68 6.95
N TYR A 41 -3.59 -11.80 8.20
CA TYR A 41 -4.84 -11.17 8.64
C TYR A 41 -4.67 -10.13 9.76
N GLY A 42 -3.51 -10.05 10.42
CA GLY A 42 -3.19 -9.06 11.46
C GLY A 42 -2.93 -7.68 10.87
N ARG A 43 -4.00 -6.98 10.47
CA ARG A 43 -3.96 -5.78 9.61
C ARG A 43 -3.50 -4.50 10.31
N GLU A 44 -3.91 -4.24 11.56
CA GLU A 44 -3.55 -2.98 12.23
C GLU A 44 -2.08 -2.95 12.64
N ASP A 45 -1.61 -4.02 13.29
CA ASP A 45 -0.24 -4.10 13.80
C ASP A 45 0.78 -3.97 12.68
N ILE A 46 0.57 -4.68 11.56
CA ILE A 46 1.46 -4.61 10.40
C ILE A 46 1.39 -3.25 9.69
N LYS A 47 0.20 -2.63 9.64
CA LYS A 47 0.03 -1.28 9.08
C LYS A 47 0.86 -0.27 9.86
N ALA A 48 0.68 -0.24 11.18
CA ALA A 48 1.40 0.67 12.07
C ALA A 48 2.92 0.46 11.98
N GLN A 49 3.36 -0.80 11.98
CA GLN A 49 4.78 -1.15 11.83
C GLN A 49 5.36 -0.69 10.48
N CYS A 50 4.65 -0.90 9.37
CA CYS A 50 5.10 -0.44 8.05
C CYS A 50 5.13 1.08 7.97
N ILE A 51 4.10 1.78 8.47
CA ILE A 51 4.08 3.26 8.50
C ILE A 51 5.28 3.79 9.29
N ALA A 52 5.51 3.26 10.50
CA ALA A 52 6.63 3.66 11.35
C ALA A 52 8.00 3.38 10.72
N ALA A 53 8.10 2.32 9.91
CA ALA A 53 9.31 1.97 9.17
C ALA A 53 9.48 2.76 7.85
N GLY A 54 8.61 3.73 7.56
CA GLY A 54 8.67 4.52 6.32
C GLY A 54 8.29 3.74 5.06
N LEU A 55 7.63 2.58 5.21
CA LEU A 55 7.20 1.76 4.08
C LEU A 55 5.96 2.35 3.42
N PRO A 56 5.89 2.37 2.08
CA PRO A 56 4.66 2.64 1.36
C PRO A 56 3.53 1.72 1.80
N VAL A 57 2.37 2.30 2.10
CA VAL A 57 1.16 1.55 2.45
C VAL A 57 0.00 2.01 1.57
N ILE A 58 -0.76 1.06 1.05
CA ILE A 58 -2.07 1.28 0.40
C ILE A 58 -3.11 0.48 1.19
N ASP A 59 -4.01 1.15 1.90
CA ASP A 59 -5.12 0.55 2.63
C ASP A 59 -6.44 0.86 1.91
N SER A 60 -7.00 -0.15 1.26
CA SER A 60 -8.21 -0.05 0.45
C SER A 60 -9.46 -0.57 1.16
N ARG A 61 -9.41 -0.78 2.48
CA ARG A 61 -10.56 -1.33 3.23
C ARG A 61 -11.81 -0.46 3.16
N GLN A 62 -11.64 0.86 3.07
CA GLN A 62 -12.72 1.85 2.99
C GLN A 62 -13.18 2.12 1.55
N VAL A 63 -12.46 1.62 0.53
CA VAL A 63 -12.78 1.85 -0.89
C VAL A 63 -14.02 1.06 -1.29
N ASP A 64 -14.95 1.68 -2.01
CA ASP A 64 -16.15 1.03 -2.54
C ASP A 64 -15.83 -0.27 -3.29
N PHE A 65 -16.64 -1.31 -3.08
CA PHE A 65 -16.33 -2.65 -3.58
C PHE A 65 -16.24 -2.70 -5.11
N ASP A 66 -17.10 -1.99 -5.82
CA ASP A 66 -17.06 -1.92 -7.29
C ASP A 66 -15.76 -1.25 -7.79
N ALA A 67 -15.28 -0.23 -7.09
CA ALA A 67 -14.00 0.40 -7.39
C ALA A 67 -12.83 -0.55 -7.11
N VAL A 68 -12.88 -1.31 -6.02
CA VAL A 68 -11.91 -2.38 -5.72
C VAL A 68 -11.88 -3.42 -6.83
N LEU A 69 -13.03 -3.93 -7.26
CA LEU A 69 -13.13 -4.90 -8.35
C LEU A 69 -12.56 -4.34 -9.65
N LYS A 70 -12.95 -3.12 -10.03
CA LYS A 70 -12.45 -2.46 -11.24
C LYS A 70 -10.94 -2.32 -11.22
N LEU A 71 -10.37 -1.75 -10.15
CA LEU A 71 -8.93 -1.54 -10.03
C LEU A 71 -8.15 -2.85 -9.96
N THR A 72 -8.67 -3.86 -9.28
CA THR A 72 -7.99 -5.17 -9.16
C THR A 72 -7.99 -5.92 -10.49
N LEU A 73 -9.09 -5.88 -11.25
CA LEU A 73 -9.22 -6.63 -12.51
C LEU A 73 -8.63 -5.90 -13.71
N ARG A 74 -8.66 -4.56 -13.72
CA ARG A 74 -8.27 -3.74 -14.88
C ARG A 74 -7.03 -2.89 -14.64
N GLY A 75 -6.67 -2.65 -13.39
CA GLY A 75 -5.49 -1.86 -13.05
C GLY A 75 -4.19 -2.65 -13.24
N PRO A 76 -3.06 -1.95 -13.39
CA PRO A 76 -1.76 -2.57 -13.46
C PRO A 76 -1.33 -3.13 -12.09
N MET A 77 -0.41 -4.09 -12.12
CA MET A 77 0.32 -4.57 -10.95
C MET A 77 1.46 -3.61 -10.62
N VAL A 78 1.90 -3.57 -9.36
CA VAL A 78 3.10 -2.80 -8.98
C VAL A 78 4.37 -3.51 -9.45
N ALA A 79 5.25 -2.76 -10.12
CA ALA A 79 6.59 -3.18 -10.50
C ALA A 79 7.51 -3.25 -9.27
N VAL A 80 7.60 -4.41 -8.62
CA VAL A 80 8.50 -4.66 -7.48
C VAL A 80 9.83 -5.21 -8.00
N ARG A 81 10.93 -4.47 -7.82
CA ARG A 81 12.29 -4.85 -8.26
C ARG A 81 12.37 -5.29 -9.74
N ARG A 82 11.55 -4.67 -10.58
CA ARG A 82 11.54 -4.89 -12.02
C ARG A 82 11.28 -3.57 -12.73
N GLU A 83 11.69 -3.50 -13.98
CA GLU A 83 11.37 -2.35 -14.83
C GLU A 83 9.86 -2.29 -15.06
N PRO A 84 9.22 -1.13 -14.87
CA PRO A 84 7.85 -0.90 -15.29
C PRO A 84 7.71 -1.00 -16.82
N GLU A 85 6.54 -1.40 -17.28
CA GLU A 85 6.22 -1.40 -18.70
C GLU A 85 5.84 0.01 -19.17
N PRO A 86 6.30 0.48 -20.35
CA PRO A 86 5.88 1.76 -20.91
C PRO A 86 4.37 1.79 -21.13
N ALA A 87 3.70 2.86 -20.68
CA ALA A 87 2.25 3.04 -20.82
C ALA A 87 1.37 1.94 -20.20
N SER A 88 1.84 1.28 -19.13
CA SER A 88 1.13 0.25 -18.37
C SER A 88 -0.16 0.76 -17.71
N CYS A 89 -1.26 0.76 -18.43
CA CYS A 89 -2.59 1.20 -17.95
C CYS A 89 -3.63 0.07 -17.88
N HIS A 90 -3.22 -1.17 -18.14
CA HIS A 90 -4.13 -2.32 -18.24
C HIS A 90 -3.80 -3.45 -17.28
N GLY A 91 -4.76 -4.35 -17.08
CA GLY A 91 -4.61 -5.55 -16.26
C GLY A 91 -3.39 -6.38 -16.66
N LEU A 92 -2.74 -6.96 -15.65
CA LEU A 92 -1.52 -7.80 -15.77
C LEU A 92 -0.25 -7.10 -16.27
N SER A 93 -0.29 -5.81 -16.64
CA SER A 93 0.92 -5.02 -16.86
C SER A 93 1.56 -4.61 -15.54
N TYR A 94 2.83 -4.18 -15.58
CA TYR A 94 3.55 -3.69 -14.41
C TYR A 94 3.78 -2.18 -14.49
N ALA A 95 3.30 -1.44 -13.50
CA ALA A 95 3.41 0.01 -13.39
C ALA A 95 4.25 0.45 -12.18
N PRO A 96 4.79 1.68 -12.16
CA PRO A 96 5.43 2.25 -10.97
C PRO A 96 4.45 2.29 -9.78
N LEU A 97 4.97 2.06 -8.57
CA LEU A 97 4.16 2.09 -7.34
C LEU A 97 3.37 3.39 -7.19
N HIS A 98 3.98 4.54 -7.48
CA HIS A 98 3.31 5.84 -7.40
C HIS A 98 2.05 5.88 -8.29
N ALA A 99 2.15 5.44 -9.55
CA ALA A 99 1.01 5.46 -10.48
C ALA A 99 -0.16 4.57 -10.02
N VAL A 100 0.16 3.39 -9.48
CA VAL A 100 -0.84 2.48 -8.90
C VAL A 100 -1.46 3.10 -7.65
N ALA A 101 -0.65 3.66 -6.76
CA ALA A 101 -1.11 4.33 -5.55
C ALA A 101 -2.02 5.52 -5.86
N THR A 102 -1.74 6.31 -6.91
CA THR A 102 -2.62 7.40 -7.37
C THR A 102 -4.00 6.90 -7.76
N ALA A 103 -4.08 5.79 -8.50
CA ALA A 103 -5.37 5.22 -8.89
C ALA A 103 -6.18 4.74 -7.66
N TRP A 104 -5.50 4.13 -6.69
CA TRP A 104 -6.13 3.70 -5.43
C TRP A 104 -6.56 4.88 -4.55
N ALA A 105 -5.72 5.90 -4.40
CA ALA A 105 -6.04 7.12 -3.66
C ALA A 105 -7.24 7.85 -4.27
N ALA A 106 -7.30 7.95 -5.60
CA ALA A 106 -8.44 8.54 -6.31
C ALA A 106 -9.75 7.76 -6.10
N ALA A 107 -9.67 6.47 -5.77
CA ALA A 107 -10.82 5.64 -5.39
C ALA A 107 -11.14 5.69 -3.89
N GLY A 108 -10.42 6.50 -3.10
CA GLY A 108 -10.62 6.64 -1.66
C GLY A 108 -9.77 5.72 -0.78
N ALA A 109 -8.71 5.10 -1.32
CA ALA A 109 -7.76 4.35 -0.50
C ALA A 109 -6.91 5.30 0.33
N GLU A 110 -6.57 4.86 1.54
CA GLU A 110 -5.61 5.54 2.38
C GLU A 110 -4.20 5.16 1.94
N VAL A 111 -3.34 6.17 1.73
CA VAL A 111 -1.99 5.99 1.22
C VAL A 111 -0.99 6.67 2.16
N TRP A 112 0.09 5.97 2.51
CA TRP A 112 1.16 6.47 3.38
C TRP A 112 2.53 6.29 2.76
N ASN A 113 3.46 7.18 3.10
CA ASN A 113 4.89 7.08 2.76
C ASN A 113 5.16 6.91 1.26
N ILE A 114 4.31 7.52 0.41
CA ILE A 114 4.53 7.63 -1.03
C ILE A 114 4.68 9.11 -1.34
N ALA A 115 5.83 9.49 -1.90
CA ALA A 115 6.10 10.87 -2.28
C ALA A 115 4.99 11.40 -3.20
N GLY A 116 4.45 12.59 -2.88
CA GLY A 116 3.30 13.18 -3.57
C GLY A 116 1.93 12.88 -2.94
N PHE A 117 1.87 12.07 -1.88
CA PHE A 117 0.67 11.79 -1.06
C PHE A 117 0.79 12.30 0.38
N ASP A 118 1.58 13.36 0.62
CA ASP A 118 1.77 13.90 1.97
C ASP A 118 0.41 14.09 2.65
N THR A 119 0.27 13.45 3.81
CA THR A 119 -0.91 13.57 4.65
C THR A 119 -1.08 15.03 5.00
N VAL A 120 -2.11 15.66 4.44
CA VAL A 120 -2.56 16.97 4.91
C VAL A 120 -2.82 16.82 6.41
N PRO A 121 -2.21 17.63 7.28
CA PRO A 121 -2.58 17.62 8.69
C PRO A 121 -4.08 17.91 8.76
N VAL A 122 -4.81 17.11 9.53
CA VAL A 122 -6.19 17.45 9.89
C VAL A 122 -6.14 18.85 10.51
N ASP A 123 -6.76 19.82 9.84
CA ASP A 123 -7.02 21.14 10.41
C ASP A 123 -8.02 20.96 11.53
N GLU A 124 -7.52 20.66 12.73
CA GLU A 124 -8.29 20.72 13.95
C GLU A 124 -8.63 22.18 14.24
N GLY A 125 -9.78 22.60 13.71
CA GLY A 125 -10.62 23.60 14.34
C GLY A 125 -10.15 25.04 14.19
N ARG A 126 -10.72 25.73 13.20
CA ARG A 126 -11.06 27.15 13.37
C ARG A 126 -12.58 27.34 13.39
N GLY A 127 -13.17 26.94 14.51
CA GLY A 127 -14.45 27.45 14.97
C GLY A 127 -14.26 28.63 15.92
N ARG A 128 -14.97 29.74 15.65
CA ARG A 128 -15.17 30.97 16.45
C ARG A 128 -13.93 31.87 16.59
N THR A 129 -14.05 33.19 16.47
CA THR A 129 -15.17 34.12 16.68
C THR A 129 -15.36 35.10 15.53
#